data_AF-A0A8C9C0A0-F1
#
_entry.id   AF-A0A8C9C0A0-F1
#
_cell.length_a   1.000
_cell.length_b   1.000
_cell.length_c   1.000
_cell.angle_alpha   90.00
_cell.angle_beta   90.00
_cell.angle_gamma   90.00
#
_symmetry.space_group_name_H-M   'P 1'
#
loop_
_entity.id
_entity.type
_entity.pdbx_description
1 polymer ?
#
loop_
_entity_poly.entity_id
_entity_poly.type
_entity_poly.pdbx_seq_one_letter_code
_entity_poly.pdbx_strand_id
1 'polypeptide(L)'
;VDVFLKIRRRKTIIFMEGKASSTMFLLKRIVEGILKQLPDEQRLYKDHRFLDDGKILGECGFTSQTQPRVGLALQAGELTLAE
;
A
#
# COMPACT_ATOMS: atom_id res chain seq x y z
N VAL A 1 11.36 3.92 -13.95
CA VAL A 1 11.73 4.86 -12.87
C VAL A 1 11.48 4.20 -11.55
N ASP A 2 12.47 4.23 -10.67
CA ASP A 2 12.37 3.70 -9.30
C ASP A 2 11.75 4.73 -8.37
N VAL A 3 10.93 4.25 -7.43
CA VAL A 3 10.26 5.06 -6.43
C VAL A 3 10.44 4.43 -5.06
N PHE A 4 10.78 5.25 -4.07
CA PHE A 4 10.89 4.83 -2.68
C PHE A 4 9.63 5.24 -1.94
N LEU A 5 8.89 4.29 -1.40
CA LEU A 5 7.62 4.50 -0.73
C LEU A 5 7.78 4.36 0.79
N LYS A 6 7.08 5.23 1.52
CA LYS A 6 6.91 5.10 2.96
C LYS A 6 5.45 4.80 3.28
N ILE A 7 5.14 3.53 3.50
CA ILE A 7 3.78 3.08 3.86
C ILE A 7 3.62 3.22 5.37
N ARG A 8 2.62 3.98 5.83
CA ARG A 8 2.39 4.27 7.25
C ARG A 8 1.02 3.79 7.69
N ARG A 9 0.99 3.03 8.80
CA ARG A 9 -0.23 2.64 9.53
C ARG A 9 0.01 2.76 11.02
N ARG A 10 -0.79 3.57 11.74
CA ARG A 10 -0.66 3.77 13.20
C ARG A 10 0.80 4.09 13.59
N LYS A 11 1.49 3.18 14.30
CA LYS A 11 2.91 3.29 14.67
C LYS A 11 3.85 2.52 13.72
N THR A 12 3.32 1.70 12.81
CA THR A 12 4.07 0.92 11.83
C THR A 12 4.41 1.75 10.60
N ILE A 13 5.66 1.64 10.16
CA ILE A 13 6.17 2.27 8.95
C ILE A 13 6.92 1.19 8.17
N ILE A 14 6.55 1.00 6.91
CA ILE A 14 7.21 0.08 5.97
C ILE A 14 7.89 0.94 4.91
N PHE A 15 9.18 0.69 4.71
CA PHE A 15 9.93 1.28 3.60
C PHE A 15 10.03 0.26 2.48
N MET A 16 9.79 0.71 1.27
CA MET A 16 9.82 -0.12 0.08
C MET A 16 10.41 0.64 -1.10
N GLU A 17 11.16 -0.08 -1.92
CA GLU A 17 11.48 0.34 -3.28
C GLU A 17 10.56 -0.37 -4.28
N GLY A 18 10.06 0.35 -5.28
CA GLY A 18 9.22 -0.19 -6.33
C GLY A 18 9.43 0.53 -7.65
N LYS A 19 8.80 0.01 -8.71
CA LYS A 19 8.81 0.65 -10.03
C LYS A 19 7.58 1.54 -10.17
N ALA A 20 7.71 2.72 -10.77
CA ALA A 20 6.56 3.60 -11.05
C ALA A 20 5.46 2.92 -11.90
N SER A 21 5.81 1.88 -12.66
CA SER A 21 4.89 1.06 -13.46
C SER A 21 4.22 -0.09 -12.69
N SER A 22 4.59 -0.31 -11.42
CA SER A 22 3.95 -1.33 -10.58
C SER A 22 2.56 -0.86 -10.16
N THR A 23 1.62 -1.81 -10.09
CA THR A 23 0.23 -1.55 -9.69
C THR A 23 0.09 -1.42 -8.17
N MET A 24 -0.96 -0.73 -7.75
CA MET A 24 -1.34 -0.66 -6.34
C MET A 24 -1.67 -2.04 -5.75
N PHE A 25 -2.23 -2.95 -6.55
CA PHE A 25 -2.45 -4.34 -6.16
C PHE A 25 -1.16 -5.05 -5.75
N LEU A 26 -0.07 -4.86 -6.51
CA LEU A 26 1.22 -5.44 -6.16
C LEU A 26 1.75 -4.88 -4.83
N LEU A 27 1.53 -3.58 -4.58
CA LEU A 27 1.87 -2.96 -3.30
C LEU A 27 1.14 -3.63 -2.13
N LYS A 28 -0.15 -3.91 -2.29
CA LYS A 28 -0.96 -4.64 -1.28
C LYS A 28 -0.45 -6.06 -1.04
N ARG A 29 0.00 -6.77 -2.08
CA ARG A 29 0.58 -8.13 -1.95
C ARG A 29 1.86 -8.14 -1.12
N ILE A 30 2.71 -7.13 -1.27
CA ILE A 30 3.91 -7.02 -0.45
C ILE A 30 3.53 -6.68 1.00
N VAL A 31 2.57 -5.78 1.20
CA VAL A 31 2.03 -5.46 2.54
C VAL A 31 1.39 -6.69 3.18
N GLU A 32 0.71 -7.56 2.43
CA GLU A 32 0.18 -8.84 2.91
C GLU A 32 1.30 -9.74 3.44
N GLY A 33 2.41 -9.84 2.71
CA GLY A 33 3.59 -10.60 3.16
C GLY A 33 4.10 -10.15 4.54
N ILE A 34 4.01 -8.85 4.83
CA ILE A 34 4.51 -8.22 6.05
C ILE A 34 3.47 -8.23 7.19
N LEU A 35 2.23 -7.85 6.91
CA LEU A 35 1.16 -7.65 7.90
C LEU A 35 0.19 -8.83 8.02
N LYS A 36 0.31 -9.84 7.15
CA LYS A 36 -0.57 -11.03 7.10
C LYS A 36 -2.05 -10.68 6.97
N GLN A 37 -2.34 -9.76 6.07
CA GLN A 37 -3.69 -9.27 5.79
C GLN A 37 -3.93 -9.29 4.29
N LEU A 38 -5.08 -9.82 3.86
CA LEU A 38 -5.36 -9.97 2.44
C LEU A 38 -5.48 -8.58 1.77
N PRO A 39 -5.09 -8.40 0.50
CA PRO A 39 -5.24 -7.13 -0.23
C PRO A 39 -6.64 -6.53 -0.24
N ASP A 40 -7.67 -7.37 -0.22
CA ASP A 40 -9.06 -6.93 -0.21
C ASP A 40 -9.42 -6.28 1.14
N GLU A 41 -8.71 -6.67 2.21
CA GLU A 41 -8.79 -6.07 3.54
C GLU A 41 -7.90 -4.83 3.67
N GLN A 42 -7.09 -4.51 2.66
CA GLN A 42 -6.18 -3.37 2.68
C GLN A 42 -6.76 -2.19 1.90
N ARG A 43 -6.65 -0.99 2.48
CA ARG A 43 -6.99 0.27 1.79
C ARG A 43 -5.79 1.21 1.81
N LEU A 44 -5.34 1.58 0.63
CA LEU A 44 -4.20 2.47 0.43
C LEU A 44 -4.68 3.88 0.11
N TYR A 45 -4.00 4.87 0.67
CA TYR A 45 -4.35 6.27 0.57
C TYR A 45 -3.17 7.15 0.20
N LYS A 46 -3.45 8.21 -0.56
CA LYS A 46 -2.56 9.35 -0.76
C LYS A 46 -3.37 10.62 -0.52
N ASP A 47 -2.90 11.51 0.37
CA ASP A 47 -3.55 12.79 0.67
C ASP A 47 -5.07 12.65 0.95
N HIS A 48 -5.44 11.64 1.74
CA HIS A 48 -6.83 11.26 2.08
C HIS A 48 -7.67 10.68 0.94
N ARG A 49 -7.12 10.49 -0.26
CA ARG A 49 -7.80 9.85 -1.40
C ARG A 49 -7.46 8.37 -1.46
N PHE A 50 -8.50 7.55 -1.70
CA PHE A 50 -8.34 6.12 -1.93
C PHE A 50 -7.62 5.85 -3.26
N LEU A 51 -6.74 4.86 -3.27
CA LEU A 51 -6.00 4.44 -4.45
C LEU A 51 -6.62 3.17 -5.02
N ASP A 52 -6.93 3.21 -6.32
CA ASP A 52 -7.46 2.08 -7.07
C ASP A 52 -6.37 1.03 -7.32
N ASP A 53 -6.71 -0.24 -7.17
CA ASP A 53 -5.81 -1.38 -7.32
C ASP A 53 -5.27 -1.54 -8.74
N GLY A 54 -6.04 -1.11 -9.75
CA GLY A 54 -5.66 -1.14 -11.15
C GLY A 54 -4.67 -0.05 -11.55
N LYS A 55 -4.55 1.02 -10.75
CA LYS A 55 -3.63 2.13 -11.06
C LYS A 55 -2.19 1.77 -10.78
N ILE A 56 -1.29 2.35 -11.56
CA ILE A 56 0.15 2.26 -11.30
C ILE A 56 0.62 3.38 -10.36
N LEU A 57 1.75 3.15 -9.70
CA LEU A 57 2.33 4.11 -8.76
C LEU A 57 2.55 5.50 -9.40
N GLY A 58 2.99 5.54 -10.64
CA GLY A 58 3.22 6.78 -11.39
C GLY A 58 1.94 7.60 -11.63
N GLU A 59 0.83 6.94 -11.95
CA GLU A 59 -0.49 7.58 -12.15
C GLU A 59 -1.05 8.15 -10.84
N CYS A 60 -0.72 7.51 -9.71
CA CYS A 60 -1.02 8.01 -8.38
C CYS A 60 -0.09 9.18 -7.96
N GLY A 61 0.83 9.60 -8.84
CA GLY A 61 1.76 10.69 -8.61
C GLY A 61 2.86 10.35 -7.62
N PHE A 62 3.25 9.08 -7.53
CA PHE A 62 4.46 8.66 -6.84
C PHE A 62 5.64 8.74 -7.82
N THR A 63 6.56 9.66 -7.57
CA THR A 63 7.73 9.92 -8.41
C THR A 63 9.01 9.86 -7.59
N SER A 64 10.16 9.80 -8.26
CA SER A 64 11.49 9.73 -7.61
C SER A 64 11.89 11.01 -6.86
N GLN A 65 11.20 12.13 -7.08
CA GLN A 65 11.59 13.46 -6.55
C GLN A 65 10.98 13.79 -5.19
N THR A 66 9.93 13.07 -4.78
CA THR A 66 9.25 13.28 -3.48
C THR A 66 9.42 12.06 -2.60
N GLN A 67 9.52 12.22 -1.28
CA GLN A 67 9.30 11.11 -0.34
C GLN A 67 7.79 10.83 -0.24
N PRO A 68 7.23 9.92 -1.05
CA PRO A 68 5.81 9.75 -1.16
C PRO A 68 5.31 8.91 0.01
N ARG A 69 4.42 9.49 0.81
CA ARG A 69 3.81 8.82 1.94
C ARG A 69 2.53 8.13 1.49
N VAL A 70 2.42 6.84 1.78
CA VAL A 70 1.22 6.05 1.52
C VAL A 70 0.56 5.74 2.86
N GLY A 71 -0.68 6.15 3.04
CA GLY A 71 -1.49 5.75 4.20
C GLY A 71 -2.03 4.34 3.99
N LEU A 72 -2.02 3.50 5.03
CA LEU A 72 -2.62 2.17 4.99
C LEU A 72 -3.65 2.03 6.12
N ALA A 73 -4.87 1.63 5.74
CA ALA A 73 -5.89 1.13 6.65
C ALA A 73 -6.13 -0.36 6.39
N LEU A 74 -6.40 -1.10 7.46
CA LEU A 74 -6.81 -2.50 7.38
C LEU A 74 -8.28 -2.54 7.81
N GLN A 75 -9.12 -3.13 6.97
CA GLN A 75 -10.44 -3.56 7.37
C GLN A 75 -10.24 -4.76 8.29
N ALA A 76 -10.84 -4.76 9.48
CA ALA A 76 -10.78 -5.93 10.33
C ALA A 76 -11.54 -7.04 9.60
N GLY A 77 -10.80 -7.97 9.00
CA GLY A 77 -11.35 -9.27 8.68
C GLY A 77 -11.82 -9.90 9.97
N GLU A 78 -13.08 -10.30 10.01
CA GLU A 78 -13.58 -11.19 11.04
C GLU A 78 -12.73 -12.45 10.92
N LEU A 79 -11.72 -12.59 11.78
CA LEU A 79 -11.02 -13.85 11.95
C LEU A 79 -12.06 -14.80 12.53
N THR A 80 -12.85 -15.46 11.68
CA THR A 80 -13.52 -16.69 12.05
C THR A 80 -12.40 -17.65 12.39
N LEU A 81 -12.08 -17.71 13.68
CA LEU A 81 -11.36 -18.81 14.28
C LEU A 81 -12.18 -20.05 13.95
N ALA A 82 -11.77 -20.77 12.90
CA ALA A 82 -12.20 -22.15 12.75
C ALA A 82 -11.56 -22.91 13.91
N GLU A 83 -12.43 -23.38 14.81
CA GLU A 83 -12.12 -24.24 15.96
C GLU A 83 -11.39 -25.52 15.57
#